data_AF-A0A482EAN6-F1
#
_entry.id   AF-A0A482EAN6-F1
#
_cell.length_a   1.000
_cell.length_b   1.000
_cell.length_c   1.000
_cell.angle_alpha   90.00
_cell.angle_beta   90.00
_cell.angle_gamma   90.00
#
_symmetry.space_group_name_H-M   'P 1'
#
loop_
_entity.id
_entity.type
_entity.pdbx_description
1 polymer ?
#
loop_
_entity_poly.entity_id
_entity_poly.type
_entity_poly.pdbx_seq_one_letter_code
_entity_poly.pdbx_strand_id
1 'polypeptide(L)'
;MVCSPDDWEISITKNEYKIIKQGGFLSQNFKKNKFIQSNPKNKGLTKLYNDHIVNTINYIQSINYIINKDVLKIILKNINLGILDDLILLNIHPETSNIMKLISKKEKSLVKSILKHNTKSYIDRIILTNAILYRNSDLFFPVFIDFRGRLYTSTPSFSFQGSELIKSLLLFKKGFVLNESGLKSLKLYIASCYGYDKISNIDKIKWVDDNIDKIIDIDNNFWLNGKNILLSLASSLEMKKYLENPLNFKSNLPIYIDATCNGLQHLSSMINDIGLAKRVNIYKSSDNDIPEDIYSTMITFIKAKISKSAAKQL
;
A
#
# COMPACT_ATOMS: atom_id res chain seq x y z
N MET A 1 17.52 -4.33 -1.31
CA MET A 1 18.91 -4.69 -0.93
C MET A 1 18.84 -5.83 0.07
N VAL A 2 19.85 -6.71 0.09
CA VAL A 2 19.91 -7.84 1.06
C VAL A 2 20.76 -7.54 2.29
N CYS A 3 21.17 -6.28 2.42
CA CYS A 3 21.97 -5.72 3.49
C CYS A 3 21.49 -4.28 3.75
N SER A 4 21.83 -3.75 4.93
CA SER A 4 21.42 -2.40 5.32
C SER A 4 21.92 -1.35 4.31
N PRO A 5 21.08 -0.38 3.90
CA PRO A 5 21.51 0.73 3.04
C PRO A 5 22.51 1.63 3.76
N ASP A 6 23.37 2.30 2.98
CA ASP A 6 24.23 3.35 3.54
C ASP A 6 23.38 4.56 3.96
N ASP A 7 23.70 5.16 5.11
CA ASP A 7 23.05 6.39 5.52
C ASP A 7 23.48 7.58 4.66
N TRP A 8 22.53 8.46 4.40
CA TRP A 8 22.79 9.77 3.80
C TRP A 8 23.36 10.71 4.85
N GLU A 9 24.49 11.33 4.53
CA GLU A 9 25.04 12.44 5.32
C GLU A 9 24.97 13.71 4.47
N ILE A 10 24.20 14.68 4.94
CA ILE A 10 23.91 15.92 4.20
C ILE A 10 24.14 17.10 5.13
N SER A 11 24.97 18.04 4.70
CA SER A 11 25.14 19.33 5.36
C SER A 11 24.11 20.31 4.83
N ILE A 12 23.38 20.99 5.71
CA ILE A 12 22.43 22.04 5.36
C ILE A 12 22.95 23.39 5.85
N THR A 13 23.15 24.34 4.93
CA THR A 13 23.59 25.71 5.24
C THR A 13 22.76 26.72 4.46
N LYS A 14 22.11 27.67 5.14
CA LYS A 14 21.29 28.73 4.52
C LYS A 14 20.27 28.21 3.49
N ASN A 15 19.60 27.09 3.80
CA ASN A 15 18.61 26.41 2.95
C ASN A 15 19.16 25.76 1.67
N GLU A 16 20.48 25.69 1.53
CA GLU A 16 21.17 24.87 0.54
C GLU A 16 21.66 23.58 1.21
N TYR A 17 21.76 22.51 0.43
CA TYR A 17 22.23 21.22 0.93
C TYR A 17 23.42 20.73 0.12
N LYS A 18 24.38 20.10 0.80
CA LYS A 18 25.54 19.44 0.21
C LYS A 18 25.59 18.00 0.72
N ILE A 19 25.59 17.05 -0.20
CA ILE A 19 25.78 15.64 0.14
C ILE A 19 27.24 15.43 0.54
N ILE A 20 27.48 15.07 1.80
CA ILE A 20 28.79 14.72 2.34
C ILE A 20 29.09 13.25 2.00
N LYS A 21 28.14 12.36 2.30
CA LYS A 21 28.19 10.93 2.00
C LYS A 21 26.93 10.52 1.24
N GLN A 22 27.13 9.82 0.13
CA GLN A 22 26.02 9.25 -0.63
C GLN A 22 25.45 8.04 0.12
N GLY A 23 24.16 8.09 0.43
CA GLY A 23 23.42 7.01 1.08
C GLY A 23 22.65 6.14 0.09
N GLY A 24 21.85 5.20 0.60
CA GLY A 24 21.06 4.27 -0.17
C GLY A 24 21.87 3.04 -0.60
N PHE A 25 22.12 2.88 -1.89
CA PHE A 25 22.86 1.73 -2.40
C PHE A 25 24.36 1.81 -2.08
N LEU A 26 24.96 0.68 -1.67
CA LEU A 26 26.40 0.57 -1.41
C LEU A 26 27.26 0.88 -2.66
N SER A 27 26.77 0.53 -3.85
CA SER A 27 27.46 0.82 -5.09
C SER A 27 27.19 2.25 -5.54
N GLN A 28 28.22 3.08 -5.51
CA GLN A 28 28.16 4.48 -5.96
C GLN A 28 28.02 4.61 -7.49
N ASN A 29 28.25 3.53 -8.26
CA ASN A 29 28.11 3.52 -9.71
C ASN A 29 26.64 3.52 -10.20
N PHE A 30 25.68 3.46 -9.28
CA PHE A 30 24.27 3.49 -9.63
C PHE A 30 23.82 4.93 -9.92
N LYS A 31 23.87 5.35 -11.20
CA LYS A 31 23.47 6.69 -11.68
C LYS A 31 22.05 7.15 -11.26
N LYS A 32 21.20 6.23 -10.81
CA LYS A 32 19.83 6.51 -10.34
C LYS A 32 19.72 6.76 -8.84
N ASN A 33 20.80 6.64 -8.07
CA ASN A 33 20.78 6.85 -6.63
C ASN A 33 20.82 8.34 -6.29
N LYS A 34 19.63 8.94 -6.11
CA LYS A 34 19.46 10.37 -5.81
C LYS A 34 18.78 10.54 -4.47
N PHE A 35 19.23 11.51 -3.68
CA PHE A 35 18.52 11.93 -2.47
C PHE A 35 17.21 12.65 -2.82
N ILE A 36 17.29 13.63 -3.74
CA ILE A 36 16.14 14.39 -4.25
C ILE A 36 15.99 14.18 -5.75
N GLN A 37 14.81 13.77 -6.18
CA GLN A 37 14.41 13.76 -7.58
C GLN A 37 13.87 15.15 -7.97
N SER A 38 14.73 15.92 -8.65
CA SER A 38 14.40 17.26 -9.14
C SER A 38 13.32 17.24 -10.24
N ASN A 39 12.51 18.30 -10.32
CA ASN A 39 11.64 18.58 -11.46
C ASN A 39 12.35 19.48 -12.48
N PRO A 40 12.42 19.12 -13.78
CA PRO A 40 13.05 19.94 -14.81
C PRO A 40 12.52 21.38 -14.88
N LYS A 41 11.23 21.60 -14.57
CA LYS A 41 10.60 22.94 -14.58
C LYS A 41 10.89 23.76 -13.31
N ASN A 42 11.24 23.10 -12.21
CA ASN A 42 11.46 23.74 -10.90
C ASN A 42 12.90 23.54 -10.39
N LYS A 43 13.88 23.48 -11.31
CA LYS A 43 15.29 23.30 -10.94
C LYS A 43 15.73 24.43 -10.01
N GLY A 44 16.38 24.09 -8.90
CA GLY A 44 16.91 25.04 -7.92
C GLY A 44 15.89 25.60 -6.92
N LEU A 45 14.59 25.24 -7.01
CA LEU A 45 13.58 25.71 -6.06
C LEU A 45 13.43 24.82 -4.82
N THR A 46 13.87 23.56 -4.89
CA THR A 46 13.80 22.65 -3.74
C THR A 46 14.87 23.01 -2.73
N LYS A 47 14.43 23.40 -1.53
CA LYS A 47 15.28 23.75 -0.39
C LYS A 47 15.05 22.77 0.75
N LEU A 48 16.13 22.43 1.46
CA LEU A 48 16.05 21.67 2.71
C LEU A 48 16.25 22.65 3.87
N TYR A 49 15.32 22.64 4.82
CA TYR A 49 15.35 23.55 5.96
C TYR A 49 16.02 22.94 7.19
N ASN A 50 15.95 21.62 7.34
CA ASN A 50 16.48 20.89 8.48
C ASN A 50 16.79 19.44 8.11
N ASP A 51 17.51 18.77 9.01
CA ASP A 51 17.96 17.39 8.81
C ASP A 51 16.86 16.35 9.11
N HIS A 52 15.65 16.77 9.54
CA HIS A 52 14.59 15.81 9.89
C HIS A 52 14.22 14.91 8.71
N ILE A 53 14.22 15.43 7.49
CA ILE A 53 13.93 14.62 6.30
C ILE A 53 15.06 13.63 5.98
N VAL A 54 16.31 14.01 6.26
CA VAL A 54 17.49 13.14 6.11
C VAL A 54 17.38 11.98 7.11
N ASN A 55 17.13 12.31 8.38
CA ASN A 55 16.92 11.33 9.44
C ASN A 55 15.71 10.42 9.16
N THR A 56 14.63 10.97 8.60
CA THR A 56 13.45 10.19 8.20
C THR A 56 13.78 9.20 7.08
N ILE A 57 14.52 9.63 6.05
CA ILE A 57 14.96 8.74 4.97
C ILE A 57 15.85 7.63 5.53
N ASN A 58 16.87 7.98 6.31
CA ASN A 58 17.80 7.02 6.92
C ASN A 58 17.05 6.01 7.80
N TYR A 59 16.11 6.49 8.61
CA TYR A 59 15.25 5.63 9.42
C TYR A 59 14.42 4.67 8.54
N ILE A 60 13.67 5.16 7.56
CA ILE A 60 12.79 4.31 6.74
C ILE A 60 13.59 3.28 5.94
N GLN A 61 14.71 3.66 5.35
CA GLN A 61 15.53 2.72 4.57
C GLN A 61 16.23 1.67 5.46
N SER A 62 16.46 1.98 6.75
CA SER A 62 17.01 1.04 7.73
C SER A 62 16.02 -0.05 8.15
N ILE A 63 14.73 0.11 7.86
CA ILE A 63 13.71 -0.88 8.21
C ILE A 63 13.94 -2.16 7.43
N ASN A 64 14.16 -3.24 8.17
CA ASN A 64 14.39 -4.58 7.63
C ASN A 64 13.05 -5.31 7.41
N TYR A 65 12.84 -5.82 6.21
CA TYR A 65 11.71 -6.63 5.80
C TYR A 65 12.13 -8.07 5.45
N ILE A 66 11.17 -8.98 5.49
CA ILE A 66 11.31 -10.36 5.00
C ILE A 66 10.09 -10.75 4.18
N ILE A 67 10.22 -11.84 3.42
CA ILE A 67 9.09 -12.42 2.69
C ILE A 67 8.19 -13.20 3.62
N ASN A 68 6.87 -12.98 3.51
CA ASN A 68 5.84 -13.79 4.12
C ASN A 68 5.76 -15.15 3.42
N LYS A 69 6.50 -16.13 3.94
CA LYS A 69 6.62 -17.47 3.35
C LYS A 69 5.29 -18.22 3.32
N ASP A 70 4.45 -18.04 4.34
CA ASP A 70 3.18 -18.74 4.44
C ASP A 70 2.19 -18.23 3.40
N VAL A 71 2.08 -16.90 3.28
CA VAL A 71 1.28 -16.27 2.20
C VAL A 71 1.82 -16.67 0.84
N LEU A 72 3.14 -16.63 0.62
CA LEU A 72 3.75 -17.03 -0.65
C LEU A 72 3.38 -18.48 -1.01
N LYS A 73 3.49 -19.41 -0.05
CA LYS A 73 3.14 -20.83 -0.26
C LYS A 73 1.68 -21.00 -0.67
N ILE A 74 0.76 -20.30 0.00
CA ILE A 74 -0.67 -20.38 -0.29
C ILE A 74 -1.01 -19.74 -1.63
N ILE A 75 -0.40 -18.60 -1.97
CA ILE A 75 -0.54 -17.97 -3.28
C ILE A 75 -0.11 -18.93 -4.38
N LEU A 76 1.09 -19.53 -4.28
CA LEU A 76 1.59 -20.46 -5.29
C LEU A 76 0.70 -21.71 -5.42
N LYS A 77 0.19 -22.25 -4.31
CA LYS A 77 -0.77 -23.36 -4.32
C LYS A 77 -2.05 -22.98 -5.08
N ASN A 78 -2.64 -21.82 -4.78
CA ASN A 78 -3.91 -21.41 -5.38
C ASN A 78 -3.79 -20.93 -6.83
N ILE A 79 -2.62 -20.41 -7.24
CA ILE A 79 -2.30 -20.16 -8.65
C ILE A 79 -2.31 -21.48 -9.43
N ASN A 80 -1.69 -22.54 -8.91
CA ASN A 80 -1.68 -23.84 -9.58
C ASN A 80 -3.09 -24.47 -9.69
N LEU A 81 -4.01 -24.07 -8.83
CA LEU A 81 -5.42 -24.49 -8.86
C LEU A 81 -6.31 -23.57 -9.72
N GLY A 82 -5.77 -22.50 -10.30
CA GLY A 82 -6.53 -21.50 -11.08
C GLY A 82 -7.42 -20.56 -10.24
N ILE A 83 -7.37 -20.65 -8.91
CA ILE A 83 -8.25 -19.87 -8.01
C ILE A 83 -7.89 -18.37 -8.02
N LEU A 84 -6.63 -18.04 -8.28
CA LEU A 84 -6.12 -16.66 -8.26
C LEU A 84 -5.88 -16.05 -9.65
N ASP A 85 -6.34 -16.70 -10.72
CA ASP A 85 -6.06 -16.28 -12.10
C ASP A 85 -6.60 -14.89 -12.42
N ASP A 86 -7.74 -14.50 -11.86
CA ASP A 86 -8.32 -13.17 -12.04
C ASP A 86 -7.56 -12.06 -11.26
N LEU A 87 -6.82 -12.45 -10.21
CA LEU A 87 -6.15 -11.54 -9.31
C LEU A 87 -4.66 -11.35 -9.64
N ILE A 88 -3.99 -12.45 -9.98
CA ILE A 88 -2.55 -12.52 -10.25
C ILE A 88 -2.36 -13.04 -11.68
N LEU A 89 -1.95 -12.15 -12.57
CA LEU A 89 -1.83 -12.50 -13.99
C LEU A 89 -0.45 -13.06 -14.28
N LEU A 90 -0.36 -14.34 -14.65
CA LEU A 90 0.91 -14.95 -15.07
C LEU A 90 1.02 -15.20 -16.55
N ASN A 91 -0.04 -15.00 -17.32
CA ASN A 91 -0.04 -15.16 -18.77
C ASN A 91 -0.21 -13.81 -19.46
N ILE A 92 0.34 -13.67 -20.66
CA ILE A 92 0.04 -12.51 -21.50
C ILE A 92 -1.36 -12.66 -22.08
N HIS A 93 -1.97 -11.54 -22.47
CA HIS A 93 -3.29 -11.55 -23.06
C HIS A 93 -3.29 -12.38 -24.36
N PRO A 94 -4.32 -13.20 -24.64
CA PRO A 94 -4.35 -14.05 -25.85
C PRO A 94 -4.17 -13.27 -27.16
N GLU A 95 -4.84 -12.13 -27.29
CA GLU A 95 -4.74 -11.23 -28.46
C GLU A 95 -3.42 -10.43 -28.57
N THR A 96 -2.40 -10.73 -27.76
CA THR A 96 -1.12 -10.00 -27.80
C THR A 96 -0.46 -10.10 -29.19
N SER A 97 -0.54 -11.25 -29.84
CA SER A 97 0.00 -11.46 -31.20
C SER A 97 -0.72 -10.59 -32.25
N ASN A 98 -1.98 -10.21 -32.01
CA ASN A 98 -2.80 -9.44 -32.94
C ASN A 98 -2.72 -7.93 -32.73
N ILE A 99 -1.93 -7.42 -31.77
CA ILE A 99 -1.87 -5.99 -31.42
C ILE A 99 -1.63 -5.10 -32.65
N MET A 100 -0.68 -5.47 -33.53
CA MET A 100 -0.37 -4.67 -34.72
C MET A 100 -1.56 -4.54 -35.68
N LYS A 101 -2.35 -5.62 -35.82
CA LYS A 101 -3.57 -5.64 -36.63
C LYS A 101 -4.69 -4.82 -35.99
N LEU A 102 -4.80 -4.83 -34.66
CA LEU A 102 -5.78 -4.02 -33.93
C LEU A 102 -5.46 -2.52 -33.99
N ILE A 103 -4.16 -2.18 -33.98
CA ILE A 103 -3.68 -0.80 -34.16
C ILE A 103 -4.07 -0.29 -35.56
N SER A 104 -3.84 -1.08 -36.62
CA SER A 104 -4.20 -0.68 -37.99
C SER A 104 -5.72 -0.52 -38.17
N LYS A 105 -6.51 -1.35 -37.49
CA LYS A 105 -7.97 -1.23 -37.41
C LYS A 105 -8.47 -0.09 -36.51
N LYS A 106 -7.58 0.67 -35.87
CA LYS A 106 -7.90 1.78 -34.95
C LYS A 106 -8.74 1.36 -33.72
N GLU A 107 -8.63 0.10 -33.29
CA GLU A 107 -9.32 -0.43 -32.10
C GLU A 107 -8.63 -0.02 -30.78
N LYS A 108 -8.54 1.29 -30.54
CA LYS A 108 -7.73 1.88 -29.44
C LYS A 108 -8.09 1.35 -28.05
N SER A 109 -9.38 1.12 -27.79
CA SER A 109 -9.85 0.63 -26.48
C SER A 109 -9.33 -0.77 -26.18
N LEU A 110 -9.44 -1.67 -27.16
CA LEU A 110 -8.98 -3.06 -27.02
C LEU A 110 -7.45 -3.12 -26.89
N VAL A 111 -6.71 -2.38 -27.71
CA VAL A 111 -5.24 -2.28 -27.60
C VAL A 111 -4.83 -1.79 -26.20
N LYS A 112 -5.50 -0.77 -25.66
CA LYS A 112 -5.23 -0.27 -24.30
C LYS A 112 -5.50 -1.33 -23.23
N SER A 113 -6.58 -2.09 -23.38
CA SER A 113 -6.91 -3.21 -22.48
C SER A 113 -5.82 -4.28 -22.48
N ILE A 114 -5.40 -4.71 -23.67
CA ILE A 114 -4.34 -5.72 -23.87
C ILE A 114 -3.03 -5.26 -23.23
N LEU A 115 -2.60 -4.01 -23.49
CA LEU A 115 -1.36 -3.47 -22.93
C LEU A 115 -1.42 -3.35 -21.40
N LYS A 116 -2.57 -2.95 -20.84
CA LYS A 116 -2.79 -2.91 -19.39
C LYS A 116 -2.67 -4.31 -18.78
N HIS A 117 -3.31 -5.30 -19.39
CA HIS A 117 -3.22 -6.70 -18.96
C HIS A 117 -1.77 -7.19 -18.99
N ASN A 118 -1.07 -7.01 -20.11
CA ASN A 118 0.32 -7.46 -20.26
C ASN A 118 1.27 -6.77 -19.28
N THR A 119 1.08 -5.47 -19.02
CA THR A 119 1.85 -4.73 -18.01
C THR A 119 1.63 -5.31 -16.62
N LYS A 120 0.38 -5.60 -16.24
CA LYS A 120 0.08 -6.26 -14.97
C LYS A 120 0.71 -7.64 -14.89
N SER A 121 0.60 -8.46 -15.94
CA SER A 121 1.22 -9.79 -15.95
C SER A 121 2.74 -9.74 -15.79
N TYR A 122 3.40 -8.79 -16.45
CA TYR A 122 4.85 -8.62 -16.30
C TYR A 122 5.23 -8.22 -14.87
N ILE A 123 4.48 -7.29 -14.27
CA ILE A 123 4.71 -6.84 -12.89
C ILE A 123 4.46 -7.98 -11.90
N ASP A 124 3.34 -8.70 -12.01
CA ASP A 124 2.99 -9.80 -11.10
C ASP A 124 4.03 -10.93 -11.15
N ARG A 125 4.53 -11.28 -12.36
CA ARG A 125 5.65 -12.24 -12.51
C ARG A 125 6.92 -11.76 -11.83
N ILE A 126 7.31 -10.50 -11.99
CA ILE A 126 8.47 -9.93 -11.32
C ILE A 126 8.31 -10.02 -9.81
N ILE A 127 7.12 -9.69 -9.30
CA ILE A 127 6.83 -9.73 -7.87
C ILE A 127 7.00 -11.13 -7.31
N LEU A 128 6.37 -12.13 -7.93
CA LEU A 128 6.50 -13.52 -7.48
C LEU A 128 7.91 -14.06 -7.62
N THR A 129 8.58 -13.76 -8.74
CA THR A 129 9.98 -14.18 -8.96
C THR A 129 10.89 -13.62 -7.88
N ASN A 130 10.77 -12.33 -7.56
CA ASN A 130 11.53 -11.70 -6.48
C ASN A 130 11.18 -12.28 -5.11
N ALA A 131 9.89 -12.52 -4.83
CA ALA A 131 9.47 -13.12 -3.56
C ALA A 131 10.04 -14.54 -3.39
N ILE A 132 10.07 -15.35 -4.45
CA ILE A 132 10.68 -16.68 -4.45
C ILE A 132 12.21 -16.57 -4.28
N LEU A 133 12.86 -15.71 -5.05
CA LEU A 133 14.31 -15.54 -5.03
C LEU A 133 14.82 -15.08 -3.66
N TYR A 134 14.16 -14.09 -3.06
CA TYR A 134 14.56 -13.49 -1.79
C TYR A 134 13.83 -14.07 -0.57
N ARG A 135 13.17 -15.23 -0.69
CA ARG A 135 12.37 -15.83 0.39
C ARG A 135 13.13 -16.06 1.70
N ASN A 136 14.45 -16.22 1.63
CA ASN A 136 15.33 -16.45 2.76
C ASN A 136 16.29 -15.29 3.03
N SER A 137 16.04 -14.13 2.43
CA SER A 137 16.88 -12.94 2.55
C SER A 137 16.20 -11.89 3.40
N ASP A 138 17.03 -11.08 4.05
CA ASP A 138 16.60 -9.78 4.57
C ASP A 138 16.43 -8.81 3.40
N LEU A 139 15.52 -7.84 3.55
CA LEU A 139 15.13 -6.92 2.50
C LEU A 139 15.09 -5.49 3.04
N PHE A 140 15.87 -4.62 2.42
CA PHE A 140 15.88 -3.18 2.68
C PHE A 140 15.53 -2.41 1.42
N PHE A 141 14.81 -1.30 1.58
CA PHE A 141 14.32 -0.50 0.47
C PHE A 141 14.88 0.94 0.59
N PRO A 142 15.96 1.28 -0.15
CA PRO A 142 16.46 2.65 -0.21
C PRO A 142 15.36 3.62 -0.63
N VAL A 143 15.27 4.77 0.04
CA VAL A 143 14.23 5.77 -0.18
C VAL A 143 14.84 7.08 -0.68
N PHE A 144 14.13 7.77 -1.55
CA PHE A 144 14.43 9.12 -2.00
C PHE A 144 13.20 10.01 -1.87
N ILE A 145 13.36 11.33 -1.98
CA ILE A 145 12.24 12.27 -2.03
C ILE A 145 12.08 12.88 -3.42
N ASP A 146 10.85 13.21 -3.82
CA ASP A 146 10.62 14.10 -4.96
C ASP A 146 10.86 15.58 -4.58
N PHE A 147 10.79 16.46 -5.57
CA PHE A 147 10.91 17.92 -5.40
C PHE A 147 9.88 18.55 -4.44
N ARG A 148 8.84 17.80 -4.02
CA ARG A 148 7.79 18.21 -3.07
C ARG A 148 7.99 17.59 -1.68
N GLY A 149 9.02 16.75 -1.50
CA GLY A 149 9.29 16.05 -0.24
C GLY A 149 8.56 14.72 -0.06
N ARG A 150 7.86 14.19 -1.07
CA ARG A 150 7.20 12.88 -0.98
C ARG A 150 8.24 11.76 -1.06
N LEU A 151 8.11 10.78 -0.19
CA LEU A 151 9.01 9.63 -0.09
C LEU A 151 8.67 8.55 -1.12
N TYR A 152 9.71 8.03 -1.79
CA TYR A 152 9.60 6.99 -2.81
C TYR A 152 10.69 5.94 -2.63
N THR A 153 10.33 4.67 -2.81
CA THR A 153 11.31 3.59 -2.84
C THR A 153 12.08 3.57 -4.15
N SER A 154 13.39 3.39 -4.07
CA SER A 154 14.29 3.32 -5.24
C SER A 154 14.21 1.99 -5.98
N THR A 155 13.55 0.98 -5.42
CA THR A 155 13.38 -0.35 -6.03
C THR A 155 12.09 -0.37 -6.88
N PRO A 156 12.19 -0.32 -8.22
CA PRO A 156 11.00 -0.39 -9.06
C PRO A 156 10.33 -1.76 -8.92
N SER A 157 9.00 -1.77 -8.94
CA SER A 157 8.17 -2.99 -9.05
C SER A 157 8.22 -3.98 -7.88
N PHE A 158 9.03 -3.76 -6.83
CA PHE A 158 9.02 -4.58 -5.62
C PHE A 158 9.44 -3.74 -4.41
N SER A 159 8.45 -3.27 -3.64
CA SER A 159 8.66 -2.49 -2.41
C SER A 159 7.39 -2.41 -1.55
N PHE A 160 7.52 -1.94 -0.31
CA PHE A 160 6.37 -1.72 0.59
C PHE A 160 5.34 -0.70 0.07
N GLN A 161 5.69 0.12 -0.94
CA GLN A 161 4.76 1.05 -1.61
C GLN A 161 4.01 0.39 -2.78
N GLY A 162 4.23 -0.90 -3.01
CA GLY A 162 3.72 -1.64 -4.16
C GLY A 162 2.23 -2.00 -4.11
N SER A 163 1.86 -2.90 -5.02
CA SER A 163 0.51 -3.46 -5.11
C SER A 163 0.15 -4.31 -3.90
N GLU A 164 -1.13 -4.68 -3.80
CA GLU A 164 -1.64 -5.59 -2.78
C GLU A 164 -0.82 -6.88 -2.66
N LEU A 165 -0.43 -7.47 -3.80
CA LEU A 165 0.40 -8.67 -3.85
C LEU A 165 1.71 -8.47 -3.10
N ILE A 166 2.45 -7.40 -3.37
CA ILE A 166 3.72 -7.12 -2.67
C ILE A 166 3.47 -6.88 -1.18
N LYS A 167 2.45 -6.10 -0.84
CA LYS A 167 2.12 -5.77 0.55
C LYS A 167 1.77 -7.02 1.37
N SER A 168 1.07 -7.99 0.78
CA SER A 168 0.75 -9.28 1.42
C SER A 168 1.98 -10.18 1.63
N LEU A 169 2.99 -10.02 0.76
CA LEU A 169 4.22 -10.80 0.76
C LEU A 169 5.33 -10.20 1.63
N LEU A 170 5.17 -8.99 2.18
CA LEU A 170 6.18 -8.36 3.01
C LEU A 170 5.78 -8.38 4.48
N LEU A 171 6.73 -8.75 5.33
CA LEU A 171 6.67 -8.65 6.78
C LEU A 171 7.81 -7.78 7.30
N PHE A 172 7.62 -7.11 8.43
CA PHE A 172 8.77 -6.57 9.16
C PHE A 172 9.61 -7.72 9.71
N LYS A 173 10.95 -7.64 9.61
CA LYS A 173 11.84 -8.63 10.24
C LYS A 173 11.67 -8.64 11.76
N LYS A 174 11.62 -7.45 12.35
CA LYS A 174 11.45 -7.24 13.78
C LYS A 174 9.96 -7.28 14.12
N GLY A 175 9.54 -8.29 14.86
CA GLY A 175 8.17 -8.43 15.34
C GLY A 175 8.03 -8.05 16.82
N PHE A 176 6.79 -7.80 17.24
CA PHE A 176 6.45 -7.39 18.60
C PHE A 176 5.31 -8.23 19.14
N VAL A 177 5.33 -8.53 20.44
CA VAL A 177 4.20 -9.18 21.11
C VAL A 177 3.01 -8.21 21.09
N LEU A 178 1.84 -8.72 20.72
CA LEU A 178 0.63 -7.90 20.66
C LEU A 178 0.11 -7.66 22.07
N ASN A 179 0.09 -6.39 22.49
CA ASN A 179 -0.72 -5.96 23.62
C ASN A 179 -2.18 -5.77 23.18
N GLU A 180 -3.06 -5.38 24.10
CA GLU A 180 -4.47 -5.13 23.80
C GLU A 180 -4.68 -4.13 22.64
N SER A 181 -3.88 -3.06 22.60
CA SER A 181 -3.94 -2.09 21.50
C SER A 181 -3.49 -2.70 20.17
N GLY A 182 -2.44 -3.53 20.18
CA GLY A 182 -1.94 -4.21 18.99
C GLY A 182 -2.95 -5.22 18.45
N LEU A 183 -3.60 -5.98 19.33
CA LEU A 183 -4.70 -6.87 18.96
C LEU A 183 -5.88 -6.10 18.39
N LYS A 184 -6.27 -4.98 19.03
CA LYS A 184 -7.32 -4.09 18.53
C LYS A 184 -6.97 -3.60 17.11
N SER A 185 -5.75 -3.12 16.89
CA SER A 185 -5.30 -2.69 15.56
C SER A 185 -5.34 -3.82 14.52
N LEU A 186 -4.95 -5.05 14.89
CA LEU A 186 -5.03 -6.21 14.01
C LEU A 186 -6.48 -6.52 13.62
N LYS A 187 -7.42 -6.51 14.57
CA LYS A 187 -8.85 -6.72 14.28
C LYS A 187 -9.42 -5.63 13.37
N LEU A 188 -9.13 -4.36 13.65
CA LEU A 188 -9.55 -3.24 12.79
C LEU A 188 -8.98 -3.37 11.37
N TYR A 189 -7.73 -3.82 11.25
CA TYR A 189 -7.07 -4.05 9.96
C TYR A 189 -7.72 -5.20 9.18
N ILE A 190 -8.00 -6.33 9.84
CA ILE A 190 -8.72 -7.47 9.24
C ILE A 190 -10.08 -7.00 8.71
N ALA A 191 -10.90 -6.36 9.55
CA ALA A 191 -12.20 -5.83 9.13
C ALA A 191 -12.09 -4.93 7.90
N SER A 192 -11.09 -4.06 7.87
CA SER A 192 -10.84 -3.15 6.75
C SER A 192 -10.43 -3.91 5.47
N CYS A 193 -9.60 -4.95 5.58
CA CYS A 193 -9.23 -5.82 4.45
C CYS A 193 -10.45 -6.55 3.86
N TYR A 194 -11.42 -6.89 4.71
CA TYR A 194 -12.70 -7.49 4.29
C TYR A 194 -13.74 -6.45 3.80
N GLY A 195 -13.40 -5.16 3.80
CA GLY A 195 -14.25 -4.10 3.27
C GLY A 195 -15.22 -3.47 4.28
N TYR A 196 -15.04 -3.72 5.57
CA TYR A 196 -15.78 -3.07 6.65
C TYR A 196 -15.08 -1.78 7.08
N ASP A 197 -14.84 -0.85 6.15
CA ASP A 197 -14.16 0.42 6.40
C ASP A 197 -15.09 1.56 6.84
N LYS A 198 -16.40 1.44 6.55
CA LYS A 198 -17.44 2.48 6.77
C LYS A 198 -18.38 2.21 7.95
N ILE A 199 -17.93 1.45 8.94
CA ILE A 199 -18.65 1.21 10.19
C ILE A 199 -17.78 1.66 11.37
N SER A 200 -18.37 1.74 12.56
CA SER A 200 -17.64 2.13 13.77
C SER A 200 -16.48 1.16 14.08
N ASN A 201 -15.49 1.62 14.84
CA ASN A 201 -14.37 0.74 15.24
C ASN A 201 -14.86 -0.44 16.09
N ILE A 202 -15.89 -0.23 16.92
CA ILE A 202 -16.49 -1.30 17.73
C ILE A 202 -17.19 -2.33 16.85
N ASP A 203 -17.95 -1.90 15.83
CA ASP A 203 -18.60 -2.83 14.91
C ASP A 203 -17.59 -3.61 14.06
N LYS A 204 -16.46 -2.99 13.69
CA LYS A 204 -15.35 -3.70 13.02
C LYS A 204 -14.79 -4.83 13.88
N ILE A 205 -14.53 -4.54 15.16
CA ILE A 205 -13.99 -5.53 16.10
C ILE A 205 -15.01 -6.64 16.31
N LYS A 206 -16.27 -6.29 16.56
CA LYS A 206 -17.37 -7.24 16.71
C LYS A 206 -17.51 -8.15 15.50
N TRP A 207 -17.47 -7.60 14.29
CA TRP A 207 -17.54 -8.40 13.07
C TRP A 207 -16.40 -9.43 12.97
N VAL A 208 -15.17 -9.04 13.34
CA VAL A 208 -14.04 -9.99 13.38
C VAL A 208 -14.27 -11.08 14.41
N ASP A 209 -14.73 -10.72 15.61
CA ASP A 209 -14.98 -11.67 16.69
C ASP A 209 -16.10 -12.65 16.33
N ASP A 210 -17.20 -12.16 15.74
CA ASP A 210 -18.33 -12.97 15.28
C ASP A 210 -17.97 -13.91 14.11
N ASN A 211 -16.87 -13.65 13.38
CA ASN A 211 -16.43 -14.44 12.22
C ASN A 211 -15.06 -15.09 12.43
N ILE A 212 -14.55 -15.12 13.66
CA ILE A 212 -13.16 -15.49 13.93
C ILE A 212 -12.82 -16.90 13.42
N ASP A 213 -13.72 -17.86 13.61
CA ASP A 213 -13.55 -19.25 13.16
C ASP A 213 -13.41 -19.35 11.64
N LYS A 214 -14.18 -18.57 10.90
CA LYS A 214 -14.09 -18.51 9.42
C LYS A 214 -12.83 -17.79 8.97
N ILE A 215 -12.42 -16.74 9.68
CA ILE A 215 -11.24 -15.93 9.36
C ILE A 215 -9.98 -16.78 9.49
N ILE A 216 -9.84 -17.56 10.56
CA ILE A 216 -8.65 -18.39 10.81
C ILE A 216 -8.65 -19.71 10.03
N ASP A 217 -9.79 -20.09 9.47
CA ASP A 217 -9.91 -21.24 8.59
C ASP A 217 -9.47 -20.90 7.15
N ILE A 218 -8.15 -20.92 6.97
CA ILE A 218 -7.50 -20.55 5.71
C ILE A 218 -7.83 -21.54 4.57
N ASP A 219 -8.08 -22.81 4.89
CA ASP A 219 -8.30 -23.87 3.91
C ASP A 219 -9.69 -23.77 3.25
N ASN A 220 -10.68 -23.24 3.97
CA ASN A 220 -12.02 -22.95 3.43
C ASN A 220 -12.10 -21.64 2.60
N ASN A 221 -10.95 -21.01 2.34
CA ASN A 221 -10.83 -19.86 1.43
C ASN A 221 -11.74 -18.66 1.74
N PHE A 222 -12.17 -18.48 3.00
CA PHE A 222 -13.00 -17.34 3.39
C PHE A 222 -12.36 -15.99 3.08
N TRP A 223 -11.02 -15.92 3.05
CA TRP A 223 -10.22 -14.76 2.66
C TRP A 223 -10.45 -14.27 1.22
N LEU A 224 -10.99 -15.11 0.32
CA LEU A 224 -11.38 -14.70 -1.03
C LEU A 224 -12.54 -13.69 -1.05
N ASN A 225 -13.34 -13.64 0.02
CA ASN A 225 -14.45 -12.70 0.14
C ASN A 225 -14.01 -11.27 0.52
N GLY A 226 -12.71 -11.07 0.78
CA GLY A 226 -12.20 -9.78 1.19
C GLY A 226 -12.16 -8.76 0.06
N LYS A 227 -12.40 -7.48 0.39
CA LYS A 227 -12.18 -6.34 -0.54
C LYS A 227 -10.73 -6.30 -1.02
N ASN A 228 -9.79 -6.61 -0.13
CA ASN A 228 -8.38 -6.83 -0.43
C ASN A 228 -8.05 -8.30 -0.12
N ILE A 229 -8.26 -9.16 -1.10
CA ILE A 229 -8.17 -10.62 -1.01
C ILE A 229 -6.83 -11.10 -0.40
N LEU A 230 -5.69 -10.64 -0.89
CA LEU A 230 -4.37 -11.10 -0.45
C LEU A 230 -3.97 -10.52 0.91
N LEU A 231 -4.41 -9.31 1.22
CA LEU A 231 -4.24 -8.73 2.56
C LEU A 231 -5.15 -9.40 3.59
N SER A 232 -6.35 -9.82 3.17
CA SER A 232 -7.24 -10.63 3.99
C SER A 232 -6.56 -11.97 4.32
N LEU A 233 -6.00 -12.66 3.32
CA LEU A 233 -5.20 -13.87 3.56
C LEU A 233 -4.05 -13.65 4.56
N ALA A 234 -3.25 -12.59 4.34
CA ALA A 234 -2.10 -12.30 5.19
C ALA A 234 -2.50 -11.99 6.64
N SER A 235 -3.55 -11.19 6.83
CA SER A 235 -4.05 -10.81 8.15
C SER A 235 -4.80 -11.93 8.87
N SER A 236 -5.55 -12.75 8.14
CA SER A 236 -6.17 -13.98 8.65
C SER A 236 -5.14 -14.99 9.18
N LEU A 237 -4.05 -15.20 8.43
CA LEU A 237 -2.95 -16.05 8.88
C LEU A 237 -2.28 -15.51 10.14
N GLU A 238 -2.09 -14.19 10.22
CA GLU A 238 -1.52 -13.56 11.40
C GLU A 238 -2.42 -13.76 12.63
N MET A 239 -3.74 -13.60 12.46
CA MET A 239 -4.72 -13.85 13.52
C MET A 239 -4.73 -15.31 13.96
N LYS A 240 -4.67 -16.26 13.02
CA LYS A 240 -4.57 -17.70 13.33
C LYS A 240 -3.38 -17.99 14.24
N LYS A 241 -2.19 -17.51 13.86
CA LYS A 241 -0.97 -17.71 14.65
C LYS A 241 -1.03 -17.02 16.02
N TYR A 242 -1.66 -15.86 16.08
CA TYR A 242 -1.90 -15.18 17.36
C TYR A 242 -2.76 -16.05 18.28
N LEU A 243 -3.89 -16.59 17.80
CA LEU A 243 -4.77 -17.43 18.62
C LEU A 243 -4.13 -18.75 19.07
N GLU A 244 -3.22 -19.32 18.26
CA GLU A 244 -2.44 -20.50 18.64
C GLU A 244 -1.46 -20.23 19.80
N ASN A 245 -0.96 -18.99 19.96
CA ASN A 245 -0.06 -18.63 21.06
C ASN A 245 -0.17 -17.15 21.48
N PRO A 246 -1.27 -16.71 22.11
CA PRO A 246 -1.56 -15.29 22.32
C PRO A 246 -0.51 -14.55 23.18
N LEU A 247 0.09 -15.25 24.15
CA LEU A 247 1.00 -14.66 25.12
C LEU A 247 2.41 -14.39 24.56
N ASN A 248 2.86 -15.20 23.60
CA ASN A 248 4.23 -15.13 23.09
C ASN A 248 4.32 -14.83 21.59
N PHE A 249 3.19 -14.80 20.89
CA PHE A 249 3.16 -14.54 19.46
C PHE A 249 3.70 -13.13 19.17
N LYS A 250 4.78 -13.08 18.39
CA LYS A 250 5.34 -11.83 17.87
C LYS A 250 4.77 -11.60 16.48
N SER A 251 3.96 -10.55 16.37
CA SER A 251 3.43 -10.14 15.08
C SER A 251 4.50 -9.41 14.27
N ASN A 252 4.61 -9.80 13.00
CA ASN A 252 5.50 -9.20 12.01
C ASN A 252 4.72 -8.46 10.91
N LEU A 253 3.39 -8.58 10.91
CA LEU A 253 2.52 -8.06 9.87
C LEU A 253 2.49 -6.52 9.87
N PRO A 254 2.79 -5.86 8.73
CA PRO A 254 2.54 -4.45 8.56
C PRO A 254 1.04 -4.18 8.49
N ILE A 255 0.54 -3.32 9.37
CA ILE A 255 -0.83 -2.79 9.31
C ILE A 255 -0.81 -1.50 8.48
N TYR A 256 -1.57 -1.50 7.37
CA TYR A 256 -1.69 -0.33 6.52
C TYR A 256 -2.89 0.51 6.95
N ILE A 257 -2.63 1.76 7.30
CA ILE A 257 -3.65 2.74 7.68
C ILE A 257 -3.70 3.79 6.59
N ASP A 258 -4.86 3.97 5.98
CA ASP A 258 -5.11 5.02 4.99
C ASP A 258 -6.08 6.04 5.57
N ALA A 259 -5.93 7.30 5.15
CA ALA A 259 -6.69 8.42 5.67
C ALA A 259 -7.70 8.94 4.64
N THR A 260 -8.84 9.43 5.14
CA THR A 260 -9.93 9.96 4.31
C THR A 260 -9.50 11.27 3.64
N CYS A 261 -9.06 11.19 2.38
CA CYS A 261 -8.75 12.36 1.55
C CYS A 261 -7.74 13.35 2.19
N ASN A 262 -6.48 12.94 2.33
CA ASN A 262 -5.39 13.72 2.94
C ASN A 262 -5.31 15.19 2.48
N GLY A 263 -5.61 15.47 1.20
CA GLY A 263 -5.59 16.83 0.68
C GLY A 263 -6.63 17.74 1.34
N LEU A 264 -7.87 17.28 1.48
CA LEU A 264 -8.94 18.02 2.14
C LEU A 264 -8.75 18.06 3.66
N GLN A 265 -8.09 17.05 4.23
CA GLN A 265 -7.68 17.06 5.63
C GLN A 265 -6.69 18.19 5.94
N HIS A 266 -5.65 18.32 5.13
CA HIS A 266 -4.72 19.45 5.27
C HIS A 266 -5.41 20.79 5.02
N LEU A 267 -6.27 20.87 4.00
CA LEU A 267 -6.98 22.10 3.67
C LEU A 267 -7.91 22.55 4.80
N SER A 268 -8.75 21.65 5.33
CA SER A 268 -9.67 21.97 6.42
C SER A 268 -8.93 22.47 7.66
N SER A 269 -7.77 21.88 7.95
CA SER A 269 -6.91 22.31 9.05
C SER A 269 -6.31 23.71 8.80
N MET A 270 -5.82 23.99 7.59
CA MET A 270 -5.20 25.27 7.24
C MET A 270 -6.18 26.45 7.27
N ILE A 271 -7.43 26.24 6.85
CA ILE A 271 -8.46 27.29 6.83
C ILE A 271 -9.38 27.25 8.04
N ASN A 272 -9.15 26.32 8.98
CA ASN A 272 -9.97 26.08 10.15
C ASN A 272 -11.47 25.84 9.83
N ASP A 273 -11.76 25.10 8.76
CA ASP A 273 -13.14 24.74 8.38
C ASP A 273 -13.59 23.50 9.16
N ILE A 274 -14.34 23.73 10.23
CA ILE A 274 -14.87 22.69 11.11
C ILE A 274 -15.85 21.77 10.36
N GLY A 275 -16.65 22.31 9.45
CA GLY A 275 -17.64 21.54 8.68
C GLY A 275 -16.95 20.54 7.75
N LEU A 276 -15.90 20.99 7.07
CA LEU A 276 -15.05 20.11 6.27
C LEU A 276 -14.26 19.15 7.14
N ALA A 277 -13.67 19.60 8.25
CA ALA A 277 -12.89 18.78 9.19
C ALA A 277 -13.69 17.58 9.74
N LYS A 278 -14.99 17.76 9.99
CA LYS A 278 -15.90 16.65 10.36
C LYS A 278 -16.03 15.64 9.21
N ARG A 279 -16.33 16.11 7.99
CA ARG A 279 -16.52 15.25 6.79
C ARG A 279 -15.28 14.47 6.37
N VAL A 280 -14.09 14.92 6.79
CA VAL A 280 -12.80 14.24 6.50
C VAL A 280 -12.16 13.61 7.73
N ASN A 281 -12.94 13.41 8.80
CA ASN A 281 -12.56 12.65 9.99
C ASN A 281 -11.35 13.21 10.77
N ILE A 282 -11.18 14.54 10.81
CA ILE A 282 -10.17 15.20 11.70
C ILE A 282 -10.79 15.62 13.03
N TYR A 283 -12.09 15.93 13.04
CA TYR A 283 -12.76 16.38 14.26
C TYR A 283 -12.86 15.22 15.27
N LYS A 284 -12.95 15.56 16.56
CA LYS A 284 -12.99 14.57 17.65
C LYS A 284 -14.13 13.57 17.44
N SER A 285 -13.80 12.29 17.47
CA SER A 285 -14.72 11.16 17.40
C SER A 285 -14.33 10.09 18.42
N SER A 286 -15.27 9.20 18.73
CA SER A 286 -15.14 8.01 19.58
C SER A 286 -15.14 6.74 18.75
N ASP A 287 -14.81 5.60 19.35
CA ASP A 287 -14.83 4.30 18.66
C ASP A 287 -16.24 3.83 18.25
N ASN A 288 -17.29 4.43 18.81
CA ASN A 288 -18.69 4.18 18.44
C ASN A 288 -19.13 4.99 17.22
N ASP A 289 -18.40 6.04 16.88
CA ASP A 289 -18.79 6.92 15.78
C ASP A 289 -18.47 6.27 14.45
N ILE A 290 -19.40 6.41 13.50
CA ILE A 290 -19.20 5.96 12.13
C ILE A 290 -18.33 7.00 11.41
N PRO A 291 -17.25 6.59 10.72
CA PRO A 291 -16.43 7.53 9.97
C PRO A 291 -17.25 8.14 8.82
N GLU A 292 -17.10 9.45 8.63
CA GLU A 292 -17.72 10.18 7.54
C GLU A 292 -17.10 9.77 6.19
N ASP A 293 -17.96 9.67 5.17
CA ASP A 293 -17.58 9.37 3.79
C ASP A 293 -17.93 10.54 2.88
N ILE A 294 -17.01 11.49 2.79
CA ILE A 294 -17.16 12.69 1.95
C ILE A 294 -17.51 12.36 0.50
N TYR A 295 -17.05 11.23 -0.05
CA TYR A 295 -17.34 10.83 -1.42
C TYR A 295 -18.82 10.47 -1.59
N SER A 296 -19.36 9.66 -0.67
CA SER A 296 -20.78 9.32 -0.67
C SER A 296 -21.66 10.56 -0.47
N THR A 297 -21.28 11.46 0.43
CA THR A 297 -21.98 12.73 0.62
C THR A 297 -22.03 13.53 -0.69
N MET A 298 -20.89 13.68 -1.38
CA MET A 298 -20.80 14.44 -2.63
C MET A 298 -21.59 13.79 -3.77
N ILE A 299 -21.56 12.46 -3.89
CA ILE A 299 -22.31 11.72 -4.93
C ILE A 299 -23.80 12.02 -4.84
N THR A 300 -24.37 12.08 -3.63
CA THR A 300 -25.79 12.41 -3.44
C THR A 300 -26.14 13.79 -4.00
N PHE A 301 -25.31 14.80 -3.73
CA PHE A 301 -25.50 16.15 -4.28
C PHE A 301 -25.37 16.19 -5.81
N ILE A 302 -24.38 15.49 -6.35
CA ILE A 302 -24.14 15.44 -7.81
C ILE A 302 -25.32 14.76 -8.51
N LYS A 303 -25.80 13.62 -7.99
CA LYS A 303 -26.97 12.91 -8.53
C LYS A 303 -28.20 13.81 -8.58
N ALA A 304 -28.49 14.54 -7.49
CA ALA A 304 -29.62 15.47 -7.47
C ALA A 304 -29.51 16.57 -8.53
N LYS A 305 -28.31 17.11 -8.77
CA LYS A 305 -28.08 18.11 -9.83
C LYS A 305 -28.23 17.53 -11.23
N ILE A 306 -27.73 16.31 -11.47
CA ILE A 306 -27.88 15.61 -12.75
C ILE A 306 -29.36 15.36 -13.04
N SER A 307 -30.12 14.82 -12.07
CA SER A 307 -31.55 14.58 -12.22
C SER A 307 -32.33 15.85 -12.52
N LYS A 308 -32.02 16.95 -11.82
CA LYS A 308 -32.64 18.26 -12.08
C LYS A 308 -32.30 18.81 -13.47
N SER A 309 -31.10 18.56 -13.98
CA SER A 309 -30.71 18.96 -15.34
C SER A 309 -31.41 18.13 -16.40
N ALA A 310 -31.52 16.81 -16.19
CA ALA A 310 -32.23 15.91 -17.09
C ALA A 310 -33.72 16.25 -17.19
N ALA A 311 -34.35 16.57 -16.05
CA ALA A 311 -35.77 16.98 -15.99
C ALA A 311 -36.05 18.36 -16.62
N LYS A 312 -35.03 19.20 -16.86
CA LYS A 312 -35.18 20.48 -17.57
C LYS A 312 -35.02 20.37 -19.09
N GLN A 313 -34.58 19.22 -19.58
CA GLN A 313 -34.41 18.94 -21.01
C GLN A 313 -35.61 18.20 -21.62
N LEU A 314 -36.60 17.85 -20.79
CA LEU A 314 -37.92 17.34 -21.17
C LEU A 314 -38.95 18.48 -21.04
#